data_AF-A0A6A6DPT0-F1
#
_entry.id   AF-A0A6A6DPT0-F1
#
_cell.length_a   1.000
_cell.length_b   1.000
_cell.length_c   1.000
_cell.angle_alpha   90.00
_cell.angle_beta   90.00
_cell.angle_gamma   90.00
#
_symmetry.space_group_name_H-M   'P 1'
#
loop_
_entity.id
_entity.type
_entity.pdbx_description
1 polymer ?
#
loop_
_entity_poly.entity_id
_entity_poly.type
_entity_poly.pdbx_seq_one_letter_code
_entity_poly.pdbx_strand_id
1 'polypeptide(L)'
;MTFASWLDTVTLPTTRFLLDVFSKVIFAAESSELSLLYVLSYIAAAANETNSGTIARLTGITNAAQAKRVVGGTGLIASKLAEKIGYERIALNTSAQSITKTCSG
;
A
#
# COMPACT_ATOMS: atom_id res chain seq x y z
N MET A 1 2.99 -14.41 -14.92
CA MET A 1 3.06 -15.32 -13.76
C MET A 1 2.43 -14.62 -12.57
N THR A 2 1.47 -15.27 -11.91
CA THR A 2 0.87 -14.76 -10.67
C THR A 2 1.78 -15.09 -9.48
N PHE A 3 1.50 -14.50 -8.31
CA PHE A 3 2.21 -14.85 -7.09
C PHE A 3 1.94 -16.31 -6.69
N ALA A 4 0.69 -16.77 -6.80
CA ALA A 4 0.32 -18.17 -6.55
C ALA A 4 1.11 -19.17 -7.43
N SER A 5 1.23 -18.92 -8.74
CA SER A 5 1.98 -19.82 -9.63
C SER A 5 3.46 -19.92 -9.27
N TRP A 6 4.04 -18.87 -8.68
CA TRP A 6 5.39 -18.94 -8.15
C TRP A 6 5.43 -19.66 -6.80
N LEU A 7 4.45 -19.43 -5.93
CA LEU A 7 4.33 -20.16 -4.66
C LEU A 7 4.17 -21.67 -4.88
N ASP A 8 3.66 -22.12 -6.04
CA ASP A 8 3.54 -23.55 -6.36
C ASP A 8 4.93 -24.20 -6.49
N THR A 9 5.98 -23.41 -6.71
CA THR A 9 7.37 -23.86 -6.73
C THR A 9 8.02 -23.93 -5.35
N VAL A 10 7.37 -23.38 -4.31
CA VAL A 10 7.88 -23.37 -2.93
C VAL A 10 7.57 -24.71 -2.26
N THR A 11 8.61 -25.47 -1.94
CA THR A 11 8.48 -26.87 -1.47
C THR A 11 8.14 -27.01 0.01
N LEU A 12 8.34 -25.97 0.83
CA LEU A 12 8.03 -26.00 2.26
C LEU A 12 6.60 -25.49 2.51
N PRO A 13 5.66 -26.35 2.98
CA PRO A 13 4.24 -25.96 3.13
C PRO A 13 4.03 -24.77 4.05
N THR A 14 4.81 -24.67 5.14
CA THR A 14 4.74 -23.54 6.08
C THR A 14 5.13 -22.21 5.42
N THR A 15 6.15 -22.20 4.56
CA THR A 15 6.57 -21.00 3.83
C THR A 15 5.47 -20.56 2.88
N ARG A 16 4.87 -21.50 2.13
CA ARG A 16 3.73 -21.18 1.28
C ARG A 16 2.59 -20.57 2.07
N PHE A 17 2.19 -21.22 3.16
CA PHE A 17 1.11 -20.74 4.02
C PHE A 17 1.36 -19.31 4.52
N LEU A 18 2.56 -19.03 5.02
CA LEU A 18 2.91 -17.68 5.50
C LEU A 18 2.89 -16.64 4.37
N LEU A 19 3.29 -17.01 3.16
CA LEU A 19 3.26 -16.11 2.01
C LEU A 19 1.85 -15.88 1.46
N ASP A 20 0.95 -16.86 1.57
CA ASP A 20 -0.49 -16.66 1.31
C ASP A 20 -1.12 -15.74 2.37
N VAL A 21 -0.78 -15.90 3.65
CA VAL A 21 -1.22 -14.97 4.71
C VAL A 21 -0.68 -13.56 4.45
N PHE A 22 0.59 -13.44 4.07
CA PHE A 22 1.20 -12.17 3.68
C PHE A 22 0.43 -11.50 2.54
N SER A 23 0.02 -12.26 1.51
CA SER A 23 -0.82 -11.74 0.41
C SER A 23 -2.08 -11.07 0.93
N LYS A 24 -2.82 -11.76 1.82
CA LYS A 24 -4.08 -11.27 2.37
C LYS A 24 -3.89 -10.07 3.29
N VAL A 25 -2.86 -10.08 4.14
CA VAL A 25 -2.64 -9.02 5.13
C VAL A 25 -2.13 -7.73 4.48
N ILE A 26 -1.28 -7.82 3.45
CA ILE A 26 -0.67 -6.64 2.83
C ILE A 26 -1.51 -6.10 1.67
N PHE A 27 -2.09 -6.97 0.85
CA PHE A 27 -2.78 -6.56 -0.37
C PHE A 27 -4.30 -6.70 -0.28
N ALA A 28 -4.83 -7.31 0.79
CA ALA A 28 -6.25 -7.66 0.90
C ALA A 28 -6.75 -8.48 -0.30
N ALA A 29 -5.88 -9.32 -0.87
CA ALA A 29 -6.13 -10.12 -2.06
C ALA A 29 -5.50 -11.52 -1.95
N GLU A 30 -6.06 -12.48 -2.67
CA GLU A 30 -5.51 -13.83 -2.81
C GLU A 30 -4.26 -13.80 -3.71
N SER A 31 -3.31 -14.70 -3.45
CA SER A 31 -2.05 -14.75 -4.20
C SER A 31 -2.25 -15.07 -5.70
N SER A 32 -3.38 -15.66 -6.07
CA SER A 32 -3.78 -15.90 -7.46
C SER A 32 -4.21 -14.64 -8.21
N GLU A 33 -4.61 -13.59 -7.50
CA GLU A 33 -5.05 -12.32 -8.08
C GLU A 33 -3.88 -11.35 -8.33
N LEU A 34 -2.71 -11.65 -7.76
CA LEU A 34 -1.56 -10.76 -7.80
C LEU A 34 -0.53 -11.19 -8.85
N SER A 35 0.01 -10.20 -9.58
CA SER A 35 1.22 -10.39 -10.37
C SER A 35 2.43 -10.59 -9.46
N LEU A 36 3.28 -11.61 -9.71
CA LEU A 36 4.52 -11.78 -8.93
C LEU A 36 5.41 -10.53 -9.02
N LEU A 37 5.52 -9.94 -10.21
CA LEU A 37 6.32 -8.73 -10.41
C LEU A 37 5.82 -7.57 -9.55
N TYR A 38 4.49 -7.43 -9.43
CA TYR A 38 3.90 -6.40 -8.57
C TYR A 38 4.18 -6.65 -7.09
N VAL A 39 4.10 -7.90 -6.64
CA VAL A 39 4.44 -8.26 -5.24
C VAL A 39 5.90 -7.90 -4.94
N LEU A 40 6.83 -8.26 -5.83
CA LEU A 40 8.25 -7.95 -5.67
C LEU A 40 8.54 -6.45 -5.71
N SER A 41 7.90 -5.71 -6.62
CA SER A 41 8.07 -4.25 -6.69
C SER A 41 7.49 -3.56 -5.45
N TYR A 42 6.38 -4.05 -4.91
CA TYR A 42 5.77 -3.53 -3.68
C TYR A 42 6.68 -3.78 -2.47
N ILE A 43 7.28 -4.96 -2.36
CA ILE A 43 8.29 -5.27 -1.33
C ILE A 43 9.48 -4.32 -1.44
N ALA A 44 10.00 -4.11 -2.66
CA ALA A 44 11.11 -3.20 -2.90
C ALA A 44 10.76 -1.74 -2.54
N ALA A 45 9.54 -1.30 -2.87
CA ALA A 45 9.03 0.05 -2.58
C ALA A 45 8.86 0.33 -1.08
N ALA A 46 8.88 -0.69 -0.23
CA ALA A 46 8.91 -0.52 1.21
C ALA A 46 10.22 0.10 1.72
N ALA A 47 11.22 0.33 0.85
CA ALA A 47 12.49 1.01 1.13
C ALA A 47 12.34 2.39 1.80
N ASN A 48 13.43 2.92 2.35
CA ASN A 48 13.57 4.33 2.72
C ASN A 48 15.01 4.80 2.44
N GLU A 49 15.34 6.03 2.82
CA GLU A 49 16.63 6.68 2.52
C GLU A 49 17.84 5.87 2.97
N THR A 50 17.70 5.03 4.00
CA THR A 50 18.80 4.27 4.60
C THR A 50 18.61 2.75 4.58
N ASN A 51 17.46 2.23 4.15
CA ASN A 51 17.15 0.80 4.23
C ASN A 51 16.46 0.30 2.95
N SER A 52 16.85 -0.89 2.50
CA SER A 52 16.14 -1.60 1.43
C SER A 52 14.72 -2.01 1.86
N GLY A 53 13.85 -2.23 0.86
CA GLY A 53 12.51 -2.78 1.08
C GLY A 53 12.56 -4.29 1.33
N THR A 54 11.84 -4.76 2.34
CA THR A 54 11.80 -6.19 2.72
C THR A 54 10.41 -6.55 3.22
N ILE A 55 10.08 -7.85 3.22
CA ILE A 55 8.85 -8.37 3.83
C ILE A 55 8.80 -7.97 5.32
N ALA A 56 9.91 -8.09 6.04
CA ALA A 56 9.97 -7.74 7.46
C ALA A 56 9.70 -6.25 7.73
N ARG A 57 10.12 -5.34 6.84
CA ARG A 57 9.79 -3.91 6.97
C ARG A 57 8.34 -3.61 6.64
N LEU A 58 7.71 -4.40 5.76
CA LEU A 58 6.28 -4.28 5.45
C LEU A 58 5.36 -4.81 6.55
N THR A 59 5.80 -5.79 7.35
CA THR A 59 4.93 -6.49 8.31
C THR A 59 5.28 -6.23 9.78
N GLY A 60 6.48 -5.70 10.05
CA GLY A 60 7.03 -5.56 11.38
C GLY A 60 6.61 -4.30 12.15
N ILE A 61 6.71 -4.37 13.47
CA ILE A 61 6.43 -3.23 14.36
C ILE A 61 7.71 -2.44 14.64
N THR A 62 8.73 -3.09 15.21
CA THR A 62 9.97 -2.40 15.60
C THR A 62 10.73 -1.92 14.36
N ASN A 63 10.95 -0.60 14.25
CA ASN A 63 11.65 0.02 13.12
C ASN A 63 11.10 -0.35 11.73
N ALA A 64 9.78 -0.58 11.63
CA ALA A 64 9.11 -1.05 10.43
C ALA A 64 7.74 -0.34 10.22
N ALA A 65 6.96 -0.75 9.22
CA ALA A 65 5.79 0.00 8.76
C ALA A 65 4.68 0.17 9.82
N GLN A 66 4.57 -0.75 10.79
CA GLN A 66 3.53 -0.74 11.81
C GLN A 66 3.96 -0.01 13.11
N ALA A 67 5.16 0.60 13.13
CA ALA A 67 5.80 1.10 14.35
C ALA A 67 5.01 2.19 15.09
N LYS A 68 4.29 3.04 14.36
CA LYS A 68 3.73 4.28 14.90
C LYS A 68 2.27 4.45 14.53
N ARG A 69 1.53 5.09 15.43
CA ARG A 69 0.17 5.56 15.20
C ARG A 69 0.09 7.05 15.46
N VAL A 70 -0.81 7.74 14.76
CA VAL A 70 -1.11 9.15 15.02
C VAL A 70 -2.12 9.22 16.16
N VAL A 71 -1.78 9.94 17.24
CA VAL A 71 -2.71 10.19 18.35
C VAL A 71 -3.90 10.97 17.82
N GLY A 72 -5.12 10.48 18.09
CA GLY A 72 -6.37 11.04 17.54
C GLY A 72 -6.72 10.57 16.12
N GLY A 73 -5.88 9.76 15.47
CA GLY A 73 -6.16 9.14 14.17
C GLY A 73 -5.55 9.84 12.97
N THR A 74 -5.28 9.08 11.89
CA THR A 74 -4.65 9.59 10.66
C THR A 74 -5.54 10.52 9.85
N GLY A 75 -6.87 10.50 10.08
CA GLY A 75 -7.80 11.46 9.48
C GLY A 75 -7.46 12.92 9.79
N LEU A 76 -6.79 13.18 10.92
CA LEU A 76 -6.32 14.51 11.30
C LEU A 76 -5.34 15.11 10.29
N ILE A 77 -4.59 14.31 9.53
CA ILE A 77 -3.67 14.81 8.51
C ILE A 77 -4.46 15.56 7.43
N ALA A 78 -5.52 14.94 6.90
CA ALA A 78 -6.38 15.54 5.89
C ALA A 78 -7.16 16.73 6.46
N SER A 79 -7.73 16.60 7.67
CA SER A 79 -8.50 17.67 8.31
C SER A 79 -7.65 18.91 8.59
N LYS A 80 -6.44 18.76 9.13
CA LYS A 80 -5.55 19.90 9.40
C LYS A 80 -4.99 20.53 8.13
N LEU A 81 -4.78 19.74 7.08
CA LEU A 81 -4.43 20.29 5.77
C LEU A 81 -5.57 21.17 5.23
N ALA A 82 -6.82 20.71 5.36
CA ALA A 82 -8.00 21.47 4.97
C ALA A 82 -8.11 22.81 5.71
N GLU A 83 -7.90 22.81 7.03
CA GLU A 83 -7.84 24.05 7.84
C GLU A 83 -6.77 25.02 7.32
N LYS A 84 -5.59 24.51 6.93
CA LYS A 84 -4.46 25.33 6.48
C LYS A 84 -4.69 25.92 5.08
N ILE A 85 -5.30 25.17 4.16
CA ILE A 85 -5.51 25.62 2.78
C ILE A 85 -6.85 26.36 2.59
N GLY A 86 -7.75 26.30 3.58
CA GLY A 86 -9.08 26.91 3.51
C GLY A 86 -10.13 25.95 2.97
N TYR A 87 -11.24 25.79 3.70
CA TYR A 87 -12.34 24.91 3.32
C TYR A 87 -13.07 25.37 2.05
N GLU A 88 -13.02 26.67 1.74
CA GLU A 88 -13.56 27.25 0.52
C GLU A 88 -12.88 26.73 -0.75
N ARG A 89 -11.67 26.16 -0.62
CA ARG A 89 -10.94 25.53 -1.73
C ARG A 89 -11.23 24.03 -1.87
N ILE A 90 -12.11 23.47 -1.04
CA ILE A 90 -12.44 22.03 -1.00
C ILE A 90 -13.93 21.84 -1.31
N ALA A 91 -14.22 21.22 -2.45
CA ALA A 91 -15.57 20.83 -2.82
C ALA A 91 -15.90 19.43 -2.26
N LEU A 92 -16.71 19.37 -1.19
CA LEU A 92 -17.24 18.11 -0.66
C LEU A 92 -18.50 17.68 -1.45
N ASN A 93 -18.84 16.38 -1.38
CA ASN A 93 -20.01 15.80 -2.06
C ASN A 93 -20.06 16.08 -3.58
N THR A 94 -18.92 16.33 -4.20
CA THR A 94 -18.81 16.74 -5.60
C THR A 94 -17.99 15.69 -6.36
N SER A 95 -18.65 14.60 -6.77
CA SER A 95 -18.00 13.55 -7.56
C SER A 95 -17.69 14.05 -8.97
N ALA A 96 -16.43 14.04 -9.38
CA ALA A 96 -16.04 14.36 -10.75
C ALA A 96 -16.63 13.31 -11.72
N GLN A 97 -17.34 13.77 -12.77
CA GLN A 97 -18.01 12.90 -13.75
C GLN A 97 -17.37 12.94 -15.14
N SER A 98 -16.72 14.05 -15.50
CA SER A 98 -16.02 14.20 -16.76
C SER A 98 -14.79 15.09 -16.56
N ILE A 99 -13.76 14.83 -17.36
CA ILE A 99 -12.55 15.65 -17.41
C ILE A 99 -12.29 15.93 -18.88
N THR A 100 -12.36 17.21 -19.25
CA THR A 100 -11.99 17.66 -20.60
C THR A 100 -10.73 18.50 -20.48
N LYS A 101 -9.64 18.02 -21.09
CA LYS A 101 -8.42 18.81 -21.23
C LYS A 101 -8.58 19.71 -22.46
N THR A 102 -8.64 21.02 -22.27
CA THR A 102 -8.56 21.99 -23.36
C THR A 102 -7.11 22.32 -23.65
N CYS A 103 -6.72 22.31 -24.93
CA CYS A 103 -5.42 22.85 -25.34
C CYS A 103 -5.50 24.38 -25.32
N SER A 104 -5.07 24.98 -24.22
CA SER A 104 -4.71 26.39 -24.15
C SER A 104 -3.22 26.45 -23.82
N GLY A 105 -2.41 26.14 -24.82
CA GLY A 105 -1.00 26.52 -24.89
C GLY A 105 -0.88 27.77 -25.74
#